data_AF-A0AAV1KFF2-F1
#
_entry.id   AF-A0AAV1KFF2-F1
#
_cell.length_a   1.000
_cell.length_b   1.000
_cell.length_c   1.000
_cell.angle_alpha   90.00
_cell.angle_beta   90.00
_cell.angle_gamma   90.00
#
_symmetry.space_group_name_H-M   'P 1'
#
loop_
_entity.id
_entity.type
_entity.pdbx_description
1 polymer ?
#
loop_
_entity_poly.entity_id
_entity_poly.type
_entity_poly.pdbx_seq_one_letter_code
_entity_poly.pdbx_strand_id
1 'polypeptide(L)'
;MTRILQIVIICYSCLILIILFDFGKANEPSRIQHRHRRYLSFGNFSHFFLRLNFKANMVPWNQIFAQALGFRMNWNDPPDSFHPYHRLYRRTVYSHLETLLDRNGLEGFHCVRRAICEMDKISQPRGIYYKILKMVFRRISAATDKWHNATEEDCRLSITTCPFSMLEVSTYTDF
;
A
#
# COMPACT_ATOMS: atom_id res chain seq x y z
N MET A 1 29.57 62.71 -14.95
CA MET A 1 29.78 61.24 -15.04
C MET A 1 29.88 60.55 -13.68
N THR A 2 30.50 61.16 -12.67
CA THR A 2 30.69 60.56 -11.32
C THR A 2 29.40 60.32 -10.53
N ARG A 3 28.41 61.22 -10.58
CA ARG A 3 27.14 61.05 -9.84
C ARG A 3 26.25 59.92 -10.38
N ILE A 4 26.27 59.69 -11.70
CA ILE A 4 25.50 58.61 -12.34
C ILE A 4 26.11 57.25 -11.95
N LEU A 5 27.44 57.16 -11.92
CA LEU A 5 28.16 55.96 -11.49
C LEU A 5 27.85 55.61 -10.03
N GLN A 6 27.77 56.60 -9.14
CA GLN A 6 27.40 56.40 -7.73
C GLN A 6 25.97 55.86 -7.57
N ILE A 7 25.02 56.37 -8.35
CA ILE A 7 23.63 55.88 -8.33
C ILE A 7 23.54 54.43 -8.82
N VAL A 8 24.30 54.08 -9.86
CA VAL A 8 24.34 52.70 -10.37
C VAL A 8 24.94 51.73 -9.34
N ILE A 9 26.00 52.14 -8.64
CA ILE A 9 26.62 51.32 -7.58
C ILE A 9 25.66 51.10 -6.41
N ILE A 10 24.94 52.14 -5.98
CA ILE A 10 23.94 52.04 -4.90
C ILE A 10 22.77 51.14 -5.33
N CYS A 11 22.30 51.27 -6.58
CA CYS A 11 21.22 50.44 -7.08
C CYS A 11 21.63 48.96 -7.15
N TYR A 12 22.86 48.68 -7.58
CA TYR A 12 23.41 47.32 -7.65
C TYR A 12 23.62 46.71 -6.26
N SER A 13 24.10 47.49 -5.28
CA SER A 13 24.26 47.00 -3.90
C SER A 13 22.92 46.73 -3.22
N CYS A 14 21.90 47.56 -3.45
CA CYS A 14 20.53 47.29 -2.99
C CYS A 14 19.96 46.01 -3.62
N LEU A 15 20.21 45.77 -4.91
CA LEU A 15 19.74 44.56 -5.60
C LEU A 15 20.37 43.30 -5.03
N ILE A 16 21.68 43.34 -4.73
CA ILE A 16 22.39 42.23 -4.05
C ILE A 16 21.82 41.98 -2.66
N LEU A 17 21.54 43.03 -1.88
CA LEU A 17 20.98 42.88 -0.54
C LEU A 17 19.59 42.25 -0.56
N ILE A 18 18.74 42.62 -1.54
CA ILE A 18 17.41 42.01 -1.71
C ILE A 18 17.53 40.51 -2.03
N ILE A 19 18.42 40.15 -2.97
CA ILE A 19 18.66 38.74 -3.33
C ILE A 19 19.15 37.93 -2.11
N LEU A 20 20.06 38.48 -1.30
CA LEU A 20 20.56 37.81 -0.09
C LEU A 20 19.46 37.61 0.97
N PHE A 21 18.53 38.57 1.12
CA PHE A 21 17.40 38.43 2.04
C PHE A 21 16.40 37.36 1.60
N ASP A 22 16.10 37.25 0.30
CA ASP A 22 15.21 36.22 -0.24
C ASP A 22 15.82 34.81 -0.12
N PHE A 23 17.13 34.66 -0.40
CA PHE A 23 17.85 33.41 -0.15
C PHE A 23 17.89 33.04 1.34
N GLY A 24 18.00 34.04 2.24
CA GLY A 24 17.93 33.82 3.68
C GLY A 24 16.57 33.28 4.14
N LYS A 25 15.46 33.78 3.56
CA LYS A 25 14.10 33.28 3.82
C LYS A 25 13.85 31.88 3.28
N ALA A 26 14.47 31.52 2.15
CA ALA A 26 14.37 30.18 1.57
C ALA A 26 15.10 29.10 2.42
N ASN A 27 16.00 29.51 3.32
CA ASN A 27 16.71 28.62 4.24
C ASN A 27 15.97 28.40 5.58
N GLU A 28 14.78 28.98 5.79
CA GLU A 28 13.94 28.51 6.90
C GLU A 28 13.55 27.06 6.62
N PRO A 29 13.81 26.11 7.55
CA PRO A 29 13.37 24.74 7.39
C PRO A 29 11.84 24.78 7.24
N SER A 30 11.38 24.40 6.04
CA SER A 30 9.96 24.30 5.68
C SER A 30 9.14 23.86 6.89
N ARG A 31 8.29 24.75 7.39
CA ARG A 31 7.39 24.48 8.54
C ARG A 31 6.80 23.09 8.34
N ILE A 32 7.18 22.16 9.22
CA ILE A 32 6.61 20.82 9.25
C ILE A 32 5.10 21.00 9.40
N GLN A 33 4.35 20.84 8.31
CA GLN A 33 2.91 20.87 8.37
C GLN A 33 2.48 19.70 9.24
N HIS A 34 2.09 19.99 10.48
CA HIS A 34 1.44 19.01 11.34
C HIS A 34 0.13 18.62 10.69
N ARG A 35 0.14 17.52 9.92
CA ARG A 35 -1.06 16.94 9.32
C ARG A 35 -2.01 16.57 10.44
N HIS A 36 -3.12 17.29 10.55
CA HIS A 36 -4.19 16.95 11.47
C HIS A 36 -4.75 15.57 11.10
N ARG A 37 -4.58 14.60 11.99
CA ARG A 37 -5.03 13.22 11.76
C ARG A 37 -6.47 13.09 12.25
N ARG A 38 -7.39 12.86 11.33
CA ARG A 38 -8.76 12.46 11.66
C ARG A 38 -8.82 10.93 11.69
N TYR A 39 -9.44 10.37 12.71
CA TYR A 39 -9.58 8.93 12.89
C TYR A 39 -11.05 8.55 12.74
N LEU A 40 -11.30 7.44 12.07
CA LEU A 40 -12.61 6.80 12.03
C LEU A 40 -12.73 5.92 13.27
N SER A 41 -13.71 6.20 14.12
CA SER A 41 -14.05 5.39 15.29
C SER A 41 -15.38 4.70 15.04
N PHE A 42 -15.47 3.45 15.47
CA PHE A 42 -16.67 2.65 15.39
C PHE A 42 -17.15 2.37 16.81
N GLY A 43 -18.42 2.68 17.10
CA GLY A 43 -19.02 2.42 18.41
C GLY A 43 -19.44 0.96 18.58
N ASN A 44 -19.74 0.57 19.81
CA ASN A 44 -20.14 -0.80 20.19
C ASN A 44 -21.44 -1.28 19.52
N PHE A 45 -22.17 -0.41 18.82
CA PHE A 45 -23.36 -0.77 18.03
C PHE A 45 -23.03 -1.23 16.60
N SER A 46 -21.75 -1.22 16.20
CA SER A 46 -21.33 -1.60 14.85
C SER A 46 -20.91 -3.07 14.78
N HIS A 47 -21.58 -3.84 13.93
CA HIS A 47 -21.23 -5.23 13.65
C HIS A 47 -20.37 -5.31 12.40
N PHE A 48 -19.19 -5.94 12.52
CA PHE A 48 -18.30 -6.16 11.39
C PHE A 48 -18.39 -7.60 10.92
N PHE A 49 -18.49 -7.79 9.60
CA PHE A 49 -18.29 -9.11 9.02
C PHE A 49 -17.38 -9.01 7.80
N LEU A 50 -16.51 -10.01 7.65
CA LEU A 50 -15.67 -10.21 6.48
C LEU A 50 -16.07 -11.54 5.84
N ARG A 51 -16.48 -11.50 4.59
CA ARG A 51 -16.76 -12.70 3.79
C ARG A 51 -15.78 -12.75 2.63
N LEU A 52 -15.00 -13.83 2.53
CA LEU A 52 -14.09 -14.11 1.43
C LEU A 52 -14.59 -15.36 0.72
N ASN A 53 -14.91 -15.25 -0.57
CA ASN A 53 -15.30 -16.40 -1.37
C ASN A 53 -14.26 -16.59 -2.49
N PHE A 54 -13.73 -17.80 -2.57
CA PHE A 54 -12.80 -18.25 -3.58
C PHE A 54 -13.54 -19.23 -4.49
N LYS A 55 -13.30 -19.12 -5.80
CA LYS A 55 -13.81 -20.06 -6.80
C LYS A 55 -12.63 -20.54 -7.62
N ALA A 56 -12.36 -21.83 -7.57
CA ALA A 56 -11.37 -22.50 -8.41
C ALA A 56 -12.10 -23.37 -9.43
N ASN A 57 -11.99 -23.05 -10.72
CA ASN A 57 -12.55 -23.90 -11.78
C ASN A 57 -11.71 -25.20 -11.84
N MET A 58 -12.36 -26.35 -11.75
CA MET A 58 -11.69 -27.66 -11.78
C MET A 58 -11.16 -27.99 -13.18
N VAL A 59 -11.75 -27.37 -14.20
CA VAL A 59 -11.52 -27.67 -15.61
C VAL A 59 -11.30 -26.36 -16.38
N PRO A 60 -10.22 -26.22 -17.19
CA PRO A 60 -9.90 -24.94 -17.82
C PRO A 60 -10.82 -24.54 -18.98
N TRP A 61 -11.56 -25.49 -19.59
CA TRP A 61 -12.42 -25.22 -20.75
C TRP A 61 -13.90 -24.95 -20.43
N ASN A 62 -14.34 -25.12 -19.18
CA ASN A 62 -15.71 -24.80 -18.79
C ASN A 62 -15.80 -24.28 -17.35
N GLN A 63 -16.88 -23.57 -17.03
CA GLN A 63 -17.15 -23.05 -15.68
C GLN A 63 -18.14 -23.93 -14.90
N ILE A 64 -18.46 -25.12 -15.42
CA ILE A 64 -19.53 -25.99 -14.92
C ILE A 64 -19.07 -26.67 -13.63
N PHE A 65 -17.81 -27.09 -13.58
CA PHE A 65 -17.21 -27.74 -12.42
C PHE A 65 -16.23 -26.79 -11.74
N ALA A 66 -16.60 -26.30 -10.56
CA ALA A 66 -15.76 -25.44 -9.75
C ALA A 66 -15.85 -25.82 -8.28
N GLN A 67 -14.72 -25.75 -7.59
CA GLN A 67 -14.67 -25.81 -6.13
C GLN A 67 -14.78 -24.38 -5.60
N ALA A 68 -15.69 -24.17 -4.66
CA ALA A 68 -15.85 -22.90 -3.98
C ALA A 68 -15.45 -23.04 -2.50
N LEU A 69 -14.67 -22.10 -2.00
CA LEU A 69 -14.28 -22.01 -0.59
C LEU A 69 -14.75 -20.66 -0.06
N GLY A 70 -15.57 -20.69 0.99
CA GLY A 70 -16.12 -19.49 1.61
C GLY A 70 -15.64 -19.37 3.06
N PHE A 71 -14.99 -18.26 3.39
CA PHE A 71 -14.63 -17.91 4.76
C PHE A 71 -15.50 -16.74 5.21
N ARG A 72 -16.24 -16.91 6.31
CA ARG A 72 -17.02 -15.84 6.93
C ARG A 72 -16.54 -15.62 8.36
N MET A 73 -16.12 -14.40 8.63
CA MET A 73 -15.74 -13.93 9.96
C MET A 73 -16.77 -12.90 10.39
N ASN A 74 -17.44 -13.14 11.52
CA ASN A 74 -18.38 -12.19 12.12
C ASN A 74 -17.81 -11.74 13.46
N TRP A 75 -17.80 -10.43 13.70
CA TRP A 75 -17.43 -9.82 14.96
C TRP A 75 -18.66 -9.11 15.54
N ASN A 76 -19.09 -9.55 16.73
CA ASN A 76 -20.26 -9.01 17.42
C ASN A 76 -20.01 -7.58 17.92
N ASP A 77 -18.80 -7.30 18.36
CA ASP A 77 -18.27 -5.97 18.66
C ASP A 77 -16.96 -5.82 17.87
N PRO A 78 -16.52 -4.60 17.50
CA PRO A 78 -15.17 -4.42 16.99
C PRO A 78 -14.24 -5.06 18.03
N PRO A 79 -13.42 -6.06 17.66
CA PRO A 79 -12.67 -6.84 18.64
C PRO A 79 -11.83 -5.89 19.51
N ASP A 80 -11.56 -6.19 20.78
CA ASP A 80 -10.76 -5.29 21.64
C ASP A 80 -9.37 -4.99 21.03
N SER A 81 -8.86 -5.85 20.14
CA SER A 81 -7.69 -5.60 19.28
C SER A 81 -7.85 -4.47 18.25
N PHE A 82 -9.08 -4.00 18.04
CA PHE A 82 -9.48 -2.83 17.24
C PHE A 82 -9.47 -1.55 18.08
N HIS A 83 -8.72 -1.55 19.18
CA HIS A 83 -8.24 -0.29 19.76
C HIS A 83 -7.57 0.57 18.67
N PRO A 84 -7.70 1.90 18.72
CA PRO A 84 -7.20 2.82 17.69
C PRO A 84 -5.66 2.84 17.53
N TYR A 85 -4.93 1.91 18.15
CA TYR A 85 -3.49 1.92 18.35
C TYR A 85 -2.68 0.86 17.60
N HIS A 86 -3.28 0.15 16.65
CA HIS A 86 -2.48 -0.64 15.71
C HIS A 86 -2.45 0.06 14.36
N ARG A 87 -1.43 0.92 14.19
CA ARG A 87 -0.95 1.29 12.87
C ARG A 87 -0.78 -0.02 12.08
N LEU A 88 -1.64 -0.24 11.10
CA LEU A 88 -1.50 -1.34 10.16
C LEU A 88 -0.22 -1.11 9.35
N TYR A 89 0.88 -1.70 9.81
CA TYR A 89 2.13 -1.67 9.09
C TYR A 89 2.11 -2.75 8.01
N ARG A 90 2.47 -2.38 6.78
CA ARG A 90 2.55 -3.34 5.66
C ARG A 90 3.40 -4.55 5.99
N ARG A 91 4.55 -4.36 6.67
CA ARG A 91 5.40 -5.46 7.15
C ARG A 91 4.65 -6.48 8.02
N THR A 92 3.73 -6.00 8.86
CA THR A 92 2.94 -6.86 9.76
C THR A 92 1.88 -7.60 8.97
N VAL A 93 1.23 -6.92 8.02
CA VAL A 93 0.28 -7.57 7.10
C VAL A 93 0.98 -8.67 6.29
N TYR A 94 2.15 -8.39 5.72
CA TYR A 94 2.91 -9.35 4.93
C TYR A 94 3.37 -10.55 5.78
N SER A 95 3.88 -10.28 6.99
CA SER A 95 4.33 -11.33 7.92
C SER A 95 3.18 -12.24 8.38
N HIS A 96 2.02 -11.66 8.72
CA HIS A 96 0.84 -12.43 9.09
C HIS A 96 0.29 -13.24 7.90
N LEU A 97 0.32 -12.66 6.70
CA LEU A 97 -0.09 -13.35 5.49
C LEU A 97 0.84 -14.53 5.17
N GLU A 98 2.16 -14.32 5.24
CA GLU A 98 3.17 -15.37 5.11
C GLU A 98 2.89 -16.51 6.11
N THR A 99 2.78 -16.18 7.40
CA THR A 99 2.49 -17.15 8.47
C THR A 99 1.19 -17.91 8.23
N LEU A 100 0.14 -17.22 7.78
CA LEU A 100 -1.14 -17.84 7.49
C LEU A 100 -1.02 -18.83 6.34
N LEU A 101 -0.31 -18.48 5.28
CA LEU A 101 -0.13 -19.34 4.11
C LEU A 101 0.79 -20.53 4.42
N ASP A 102 1.86 -20.32 5.19
CA ASP A 102 2.74 -21.38 5.69
C ASP A 102 1.95 -22.42 6.50
N ARG A 103 1.05 -21.96 7.39
CA ARG A 103 0.17 -22.84 8.17
C ARG A 103 -0.82 -23.64 7.33
N ASN A 104 -1.08 -23.21 6.10
CA ASN A 104 -1.94 -23.92 5.15
C ASN A 104 -1.13 -24.79 4.16
N GLY A 105 0.17 -25.01 4.42
CA GLY A 105 1.03 -25.87 3.60
C GLY A 105 1.52 -25.24 2.30
N LEU A 106 1.43 -23.91 2.18
CA LEU A 106 1.96 -23.15 1.04
C LEU A 106 3.30 -22.51 1.41
N GLU A 107 4.13 -22.17 0.42
CA GLU A 107 5.31 -21.33 0.66
C GLU A 107 4.89 -19.86 0.76
N GLY A 108 4.56 -19.44 1.98
CA GLY A 108 3.93 -18.14 2.27
C GLY A 108 4.78 -16.95 1.82
N PHE A 109 6.10 -17.06 1.93
CA PHE A 109 7.02 -16.04 1.42
C PHE A 109 6.85 -15.81 -0.08
N HIS A 110 6.84 -16.90 -0.86
CA HIS A 110 6.65 -16.85 -2.31
C HIS A 110 5.24 -16.41 -2.68
N CYS A 111 4.22 -16.76 -1.90
CA CYS A 111 2.87 -16.28 -2.16
C CYS A 111 2.69 -14.78 -1.92
N VAL A 112 3.29 -14.22 -0.86
CA VAL A 112 3.28 -12.77 -0.63
C VAL A 112 4.07 -12.06 -1.74
N ARG A 113 5.22 -12.61 -2.13
CA ARG A 113 6.03 -12.08 -3.24
C ARG A 113 5.28 -12.15 -4.57
N ARG A 114 4.56 -13.25 -4.85
CA ARG A 114 3.69 -13.40 -6.03
C ARG A 114 2.65 -12.28 -6.08
N ALA A 115 1.94 -12.02 -4.97
CA ALA A 115 0.94 -10.96 -4.91
C ALA A 115 1.53 -9.57 -5.23
N ILE A 116 2.75 -9.28 -4.75
CA ILE A 116 3.48 -8.05 -5.09
C ILE A 116 3.80 -8.00 -6.59
N CYS A 117 4.40 -9.05 -7.16
CA CYS A 117 4.78 -9.10 -8.57
C CYS A 117 3.55 -8.98 -9.50
N GLU A 118 2.44 -9.63 -9.16
CA GLU A 118 1.18 -9.54 -9.90
C GLU A 118 0.57 -8.13 -9.81
N MET A 119 0.58 -7.52 -8.62
CA MET A 119 0.13 -6.15 -8.43
C MET A 119 0.97 -5.14 -9.18
N ASP A 120 2.29 -5.31 -9.23
CA ASP A 120 3.20 -4.39 -9.91
C ASP A 120 2.98 -4.38 -11.43
N LYS A 121 2.59 -5.51 -12.02
CA LYS A 121 2.18 -5.61 -13.44
C LYS A 121 0.88 -4.85 -13.75
N ILE A 122 0.04 -4.59 -12.76
CA ILE A 122 -1.20 -3.83 -12.95
C ILE A 122 -0.92 -2.34 -12.76
N SER A 123 -0.88 -1.60 -13.86
CA SER A 123 -0.70 -0.14 -13.87
C SER A 123 -1.94 0.60 -13.36
N GLN A 124 -3.13 0.19 -13.80
CA GLN A 124 -4.40 0.80 -13.44
C GLN A 124 -5.38 -0.24 -12.86
N PRO A 125 -5.47 -0.38 -11.52
CA PRO A 125 -6.40 -1.31 -10.90
C PRO A 125 -7.86 -0.86 -11.10
N ARG A 126 -8.67 -1.73 -11.70
CA ARG A 126 -10.12 -1.55 -11.87
C ARG A 126 -10.87 -2.27 -10.75
N GLY A 127 -11.88 -1.63 -10.17
CA GLY A 127 -12.62 -2.17 -9.02
C GLY A 127 -11.95 -1.90 -7.67
N ILE A 128 -12.76 -1.91 -6.60
CA ILE A 128 -12.29 -1.52 -5.27
C ILE A 128 -11.29 -2.52 -4.69
N TYR A 129 -11.49 -3.81 -4.94
CA TYR A 129 -10.62 -4.88 -4.47
C TYR A 129 -9.18 -4.72 -4.98
N TYR A 130 -9.01 -4.57 -6.30
CA TYR A 130 -7.70 -4.36 -6.91
C TYR A 130 -7.02 -3.06 -6.43
N LYS A 131 -7.80 -2.00 -6.17
CA LYS A 131 -7.27 -0.75 -5.61
C LYS A 131 -6.76 -0.95 -4.18
N ILE A 132 -7.46 -1.75 -3.36
CA ILE A 132 -7.03 -2.12 -2.01
C ILE A 132 -5.76 -2.96 -2.10
N LEU A 133 -5.73 -4.00 -2.92
CA LEU A 133 -4.53 -4.83 -3.11
C LEU A 133 -3.32 -3.99 -3.55
N LYS A 134 -3.50 -3.13 -4.55
CA LYS A 134 -2.43 -2.22 -5.03
C LYS A 134 -1.96 -1.28 -3.93
N MET A 135 -2.85 -0.83 -3.03
CA MET A 135 -2.48 0.01 -1.90
C MET A 135 -1.72 -0.77 -0.82
N VAL A 136 -2.15 -2.00 -0.51
CA VAL A 136 -1.55 -2.87 0.50
C VAL A 136 -0.16 -3.30 0.06
N PHE A 137 -0.04 -3.83 -1.16
CA PHE A 137 1.20 -4.39 -1.72
C PHE A 137 2.13 -3.36 -2.37
N ARG A 138 1.88 -2.06 -2.20
CA ARG A 138 2.80 -1.02 -2.70
C ARG A 138 4.06 -0.95 -1.86
N ARG A 139 5.22 -0.90 -2.50
CA ARG A 139 6.48 -0.54 -1.82
C ARG A 139 6.41 0.91 -1.31
N ILE A 140 6.57 1.09 -0.01
CA ILE A 140 6.60 2.43 0.63
C ILE A 140 7.86 2.62 1.49
N SER A 141 8.42 1.54 2.04
CA SER A 141 9.51 1.62 3.01
C SER A 141 10.46 0.44 2.86
N ALA A 142 11.73 0.64 3.25
CA ALA A 142 12.74 -0.42 3.30
C ALA A 142 12.36 -1.59 4.24
N ALA A 143 11.47 -1.37 5.21
CA ALA A 143 11.00 -2.40 6.13
C ALA A 143 10.26 -3.58 5.45
N THR A 144 9.90 -3.45 4.18
CA THR A 144 9.25 -4.49 3.37
C THR A 144 10.16 -5.05 2.27
N ASP A 145 11.45 -4.69 2.27
CA ASP A 145 12.39 -5.10 1.22
C ASP A 145 12.63 -6.61 1.17
N LYS A 146 12.41 -7.33 2.27
CA LYS A 146 12.37 -8.82 2.29
C LYS A 146 11.54 -9.37 1.12
N TRP A 147 10.37 -8.77 0.86
CA TRP A 147 9.46 -9.22 -0.21
C TRP A 147 9.59 -8.41 -1.50
N HIS A 148 9.92 -7.12 -1.42
CA HIS A 148 10.00 -6.22 -2.58
C HIS A 148 11.35 -6.26 -3.32
N ASN A 149 12.43 -6.70 -2.67
CA ASN A 149 13.72 -6.85 -3.31
C ASN A 149 13.73 -8.16 -4.10
N ALA A 150 13.13 -8.14 -5.29
CA ALA A 150 12.97 -9.27 -6.18
C ALA A 150 13.35 -8.87 -7.61
N THR A 151 14.06 -9.75 -8.31
CA THR A 151 14.27 -9.63 -9.76
C THR A 151 13.07 -10.19 -10.54
N GLU A 152 13.11 -10.08 -11.87
CA GLU A 152 12.05 -10.66 -12.71
C GLU A 152 12.01 -12.19 -12.63
N GLU A 153 13.18 -12.83 -12.48
CA GLU A 153 13.34 -14.27 -12.29
C GLU A 153 12.75 -14.72 -10.94
N ASP A 154 13.02 -13.97 -9.87
CA ASP A 154 12.43 -14.22 -8.55
C ASP A 154 10.90 -14.13 -8.57
N CYS A 155 10.37 -13.16 -9.33
CA CYS A 155 8.94 -13.02 -9.54
C CYS A 155 8.37 -14.23 -10.30
N ARG A 156 9.06 -14.70 -11.36
CA ARG A 156 8.66 -15.92 -12.08
C ARG A 156 8.65 -17.14 -11.16
N LEU A 157 9.71 -17.33 -10.37
CA LEU A 157 9.80 -18.42 -9.40
C LEU A 157 8.65 -18.37 -8.39
N SER A 158 8.32 -17.18 -7.89
CA SER A 158 7.25 -17.01 -6.92
C SER A 158 5.87 -17.28 -7.52
N ILE A 159 5.66 -16.92 -8.79
CA ILE A 159 4.43 -17.23 -9.54
C ILE A 159 4.27 -18.73 -9.76
N THR A 160 5.35 -19.47 -10.05
CA THR A 160 5.29 -20.92 -10.26
C THR A 160 5.17 -21.70 -8.96
N THR A 161 5.76 -21.19 -7.87
CA THR A 161 5.85 -21.91 -6.59
C THR A 161 4.58 -21.76 -5.77
N CYS A 162 4.02 -20.56 -5.70
CA CYS A 162 2.72 -20.37 -5.05
C CYS A 162 1.60 -20.74 -6.02
N PRO A 163 0.72 -21.72 -5.73
CA PRO A 163 -0.37 -22.11 -6.64
C PRO A 163 -1.56 -21.15 -6.62
N PHE A 164 -1.59 -20.19 -5.70
CA PHE A 164 -2.71 -19.30 -5.44
C PHE A 164 -2.38 -17.86 -5.87
N SER A 165 -3.35 -17.19 -6.52
CA SER A 165 -3.28 -15.75 -6.82
C SER A 165 -4.34 -14.96 -6.04
N MET A 166 -3.93 -13.84 -5.46
CA MET A 166 -4.88 -12.87 -4.89
C MET A 166 -5.71 -12.15 -5.94
N LEU A 167 -5.39 -12.26 -7.24
CA LEU A 167 -6.20 -11.69 -8.31
C LEU A 167 -7.45 -12.50 -8.63
N GLU A 168 -7.43 -13.79 -8.31
CA GLU A 168 -8.49 -14.74 -8.66
C GLU A 168 -9.59 -14.82 -7.59
N VAL A 169 -9.53 -13.95 -6.57
CA VAL A 169 -10.58 -13.84 -5.57
C VAL A 169 -11.85 -13.31 -6.22
N SER A 170 -12.96 -14.06 -6.07
CA SER A 170 -14.25 -13.64 -6.61
C SER A 170 -14.69 -12.34 -5.93
N THR A 171 -14.80 -11.26 -6.72
CA THR A 171 -15.36 -9.99 -6.24
C THR A 171 -16.89 -10.04 -6.12
N TYR A 172 -17.53 -11.12 -6.57
CA TYR A 172 -18.97 -11.33 -6.45
C TYR A 172 -19.26 -11.97 -5.10
N THR A 173 -19.48 -11.13 -4.09
CA THR A 173 -20.06 -11.55 -2.83
C THR A 173 -21.21 -10.62 -2.47
N ASP A 174 -22.18 -10.48 -3.37
CA ASP A 174 -23.53 -9.97 -3.11
C ASP A 174 -24.48 -10.59 -4.14
N PHE A 175 -24.94 -11.82 -3.86
CA PHE A 175 -26.25 -12.35 -4.25
C PHE A 175 -26.80 -13.12 -3.06
#